data_AF-X1MPT9-F1
#
_entry.id   AF-X1MPT9-F1
#
_cell.length_a   1.000
_cell.length_b   1.000
_cell.length_c   1.000
_cell.angle_alpha   90.00
_cell.angle_beta   90.00
_cell.angle_gamma   90.00
#
_symmetry.space_group_name_H-M   'P 1'
#
loop_
_entity.id
_entity.type
_entity.pdbx_description
1 polymer ?
#
loop_
_entity_poly.entity_id
_entity_poly.type
_entity_poly.pdbx_seq_one_letter_code
_entity_poly.pdbx_strand_id
1 'polypeptide(L)'
;TDVDGTRLSTYQAAWMLSEGLPCTQEVAIAKAWAGEACQRVMALAHQIHGAIGVTIDHDLQYYTRRAKAAEVSFGDASFYREIVAQEMGL
;
A
#
# COMPACT_ATOMS: atom_id res chain seq x y z
N THR A 1 8.25 -3.83 10.08
CA THR A 1 8.66 -4.39 8.77
C THR A 1 7.77 -3.88 7.66
N ASP A 2 6.43 -3.97 7.75
CA ASP A 2 5.51 -3.49 6.70
C ASP A 2 5.80 -2.05 6.25
N VAL A 3 5.88 -1.12 7.20
CA VAL A 3 6.16 0.31 6.93
C VAL A 3 7.51 0.50 6.24
N ASP A 4 8.55 -0.20 6.69
CA ASP A 4 9.91 -0.06 6.16
C ASP A 4 10.00 -0.64 4.75
N GLY A 5 9.36 -1.80 4.51
CA GLY A 5 9.29 -2.43 3.19
C GLY A 5 8.55 -1.56 2.18
N THR A 6 7.40 -1.00 2.56
CA THR A 6 6.66 -0.05 1.72
C THR A 6 7.45 1.21 1.44
N ARG A 7 8.14 1.76 2.46
CA ARG A 7 8.97 2.96 2.29
C ARG A 7 10.09 2.72 1.30
N LEU A 8 10.81 1.60 1.46
CA LEU A 8 11.94 1.25 0.60
C LEU A 8 11.49 1.07 -0.85
N SER A 9 10.48 0.23 -1.10
CA SER A 9 10.01 -0.05 -2.47
C SER A 9 9.43 1.19 -3.14
N THR A 10 8.70 2.02 -2.39
CA THR A 10 8.15 3.28 -2.93
C THR A 10 9.25 4.26 -3.30
N TYR A 11 10.27 4.45 -2.46
CA TYR A 11 11.37 5.35 -2.78
C TYR A 11 12.23 4.86 -3.94
N GLN A 12 12.45 3.55 -4.04
CA GLN A 12 13.13 2.97 -5.19
C GLN A 12 12.37 3.25 -6.49
N ALA A 13 11.06 2.96 -6.52
CA ALA A 13 10.22 3.21 -7.69
C ALA A 13 10.18 4.70 -8.06
N ALA A 14 10.06 5.58 -7.05
CA ALA A 14 10.06 7.03 -7.26
C ALA A 14 11.40 7.55 -7.81
N TRP A 15 12.52 7.02 -7.33
CA TRP A 15 13.85 7.37 -7.83
C TRP A 15 14.04 6.91 -9.29
N MET A 16 13.66 5.67 -9.62
CA MET A 16 13.76 5.20 -11.00
C MET A 16 12.89 6.03 -11.94
N LEU A 17 11.68 6.41 -11.50
CA LEU A 17 10.80 7.30 -12.24
C LEU A 17 11.42 8.69 -12.46
N SER A 18 12.11 9.26 -11.46
CA SER A 18 12.75 10.57 -11.59
C SER A 18 13.97 10.55 -12.52
N GLU A 19 14.68 9.42 -12.58
CA GLU A 19 15.83 9.23 -13.49
C GLU A 19 15.41 8.81 -14.91
N GLY A 20 14.11 8.65 -15.17
CA GLY A 20 13.59 8.21 -16.48
C GLY A 20 13.96 6.75 -16.81
N LEU A 21 14.27 5.94 -15.80
CA LEU A 21 14.55 4.52 -15.97
C LEU A 21 13.25 3.73 -16.18
N PRO A 22 13.28 2.62 -16.95
CA PRO A 22 12.15 1.69 -17.01
C PRO A 22 11.80 1.21 -15.60
N CYS A 23 10.58 1.45 -15.14
CA CYS A 23 10.17 1.22 -13.75
C CYS A 23 8.74 0.70 -13.57
N THR A 24 8.13 0.16 -14.63
CA THR A 24 6.76 -0.37 -14.59
C THR A 24 6.60 -1.45 -13.51
N GLN A 25 7.54 -2.39 -13.46
CA GLN A 25 7.56 -3.47 -12.49
C GLN A 25 7.72 -2.94 -11.05
N GLU A 26 8.65 -2.02 -10.80
CA GLU A 26 8.93 -1.48 -9.47
C GLU A 26 7.76 -0.65 -8.93
N VAL A 27 7.12 0.15 -9.79
CA VAL A 27 5.90 0.89 -9.43
C VAL A 27 4.77 -0.09 -9.07
N ALA A 28 4.60 -1.15 -9.85
CA ALA A 28 3.59 -2.16 -9.58
C ALA A 28 3.85 -2.93 -8.27
N ILE A 29 5.10 -3.35 -8.03
CA ILE A 29 5.52 -3.97 -6.76
C ILE A 29 5.24 -3.02 -5.58
N ALA A 30 5.66 -1.76 -5.69
CA ALA A 30 5.48 -0.78 -4.63
C ALA A 30 4.00 -0.58 -4.30
N LYS A 31 3.13 -0.42 -5.32
CA LYS A 31 1.70 -0.20 -5.12
C LYS A 31 0.98 -1.43 -4.56
N ALA A 32 1.29 -2.64 -5.06
CA ALA A 32 0.73 -3.87 -4.52
C ALA A 32 1.12 -4.06 -3.05
N TRP A 33 2.41 -3.91 -2.73
CA TRP A 33 2.91 -4.08 -1.38
C TRP A 33 2.35 -3.04 -0.40
N ALA A 34 2.28 -1.77 -0.82
CA ALA A 34 1.71 -0.69 -0.02
C ALA A 34 0.25 -0.94 0.37
N GLY A 35 -0.57 -1.42 -0.58
CA GLY A 35 -1.98 -1.73 -0.34
C GLY A 35 -2.17 -2.77 0.77
N GLU A 36 -1.47 -3.89 0.67
CA GLU A 36 -1.61 -4.98 1.65
C GLU A 36 -0.95 -4.67 2.99
N ALA A 37 0.21 -4.00 2.98
CA ALA A 37 0.86 -3.52 4.19
C ALA A 37 -0.09 -2.58 4.95
N CYS A 38 -0.76 -1.66 4.25
CA CYS A 38 -1.73 -0.75 4.85
C CYS A 38 -2.90 -1.51 5.49
N GLN A 39 -3.45 -2.52 4.80
CA GLN A 39 -4.52 -3.36 5.36
C GLN A 39 -4.08 -4.07 6.66
N ARG A 40 -2.89 -4.68 6.68
CA ARG A 40 -2.34 -5.36 7.87
C ARG A 40 -2.13 -4.40 9.03
N VAL A 41 -1.52 -3.24 8.76
CA VAL A 41 -1.27 -2.21 9.78
C VAL A 41 -2.57 -1.66 10.35
N MET A 42 -3.58 -1.39 9.51
CA MET A 42 -4.90 -0.92 9.97
C MET A 42 -5.63 -1.98 10.79
N ALA A 43 -5.58 -3.25 10.38
CA ALA A 43 -6.17 -4.35 11.14
C ALA A 43 -5.55 -4.47 12.54
N LEU A 44 -4.21 -4.42 12.63
CA LEU A 44 -3.50 -4.45 13.90
C LEU A 44 -3.80 -3.22 14.75
N ALA A 45 -3.90 -2.04 14.15
CA ALA A 45 -4.27 -0.81 14.86
C ALA A 45 -5.65 -0.94 15.51
N HIS A 46 -6.64 -1.47 14.81
CA HIS A 46 -7.97 -1.73 15.37
C HIS A 46 -7.94 -2.77 16.48
N GLN A 47 -7.16 -3.83 16.34
CA GLN A 47 -7.01 -4.84 17.37
C GLN A 47 -6.42 -4.28 18.68
N ILE A 48 -5.45 -3.36 18.58
CA ILE A 48 -4.82 -2.72 19.75
C ILE A 48 -5.77 -1.74 20.43
N HIS A 49 -6.51 -0.93 19.66
CA HIS A 49 -7.39 0.10 20.23
C HIS A 49 -8.76 -0.46 20.65
N GLY A 50 -9.20 -1.58 20.08
CA GLY A 50 -10.52 -2.13 20.33
C GLY A 50 -11.63 -1.18 19.88
N ALA A 51 -12.73 -1.14 20.63
CA ALA A 51 -13.93 -0.39 20.25
C ALA A 51 -13.68 1.12 20.06
N ILE A 52 -12.75 1.71 20.81
CA ILE A 52 -12.45 3.15 20.66
C ILE A 52 -11.90 3.48 19.26
N GLY A 53 -11.26 2.50 18.60
CA GLY A 53 -10.70 2.66 17.26
C GLY A 53 -11.74 2.96 16.17
N VAL A 54 -13.02 2.68 16.43
CA VAL A 54 -14.13 2.94 15.51
C VAL A 54 -15.03 4.10 15.96
N THR A 55 -14.81 4.69 17.14
CA THR A 55 -15.59 5.84 17.61
C THR A 55 -14.98 7.16 17.12
N ILE A 56 -15.77 8.23 17.19
CA ILE A 56 -15.32 9.58 16.83
C ILE A 56 -14.33 10.17 17.84
N ASP A 57 -14.24 9.59 19.04
CA ASP A 57 -13.36 10.03 20.12
C ASP A 57 -11.89 9.68 19.85
N HIS A 58 -11.62 8.87 18.83
CA HIS A 58 -10.27 8.51 18.41
C HIS A 58 -10.08 8.67 16.89
N ASP A 59 -8.91 9.14 16.47
CA ASP A 59 -8.67 9.49 15.07
C ASP A 59 -8.50 8.28 14.13
N LEU A 60 -8.37 7.06 14.66
CA LEU A 60 -8.14 5.83 13.86
C LEU A 60 -9.21 5.63 12.79
N GLN A 61 -10.46 6.02 13.05
CA GLN A 61 -11.54 5.94 12.08
C GLN A 61 -11.33 6.86 10.84
N TYR A 62 -10.60 7.98 10.98
CA TYR A 62 -10.22 8.80 9.83
C TYR A 62 -9.19 8.10 8.95
N TYR A 63 -8.16 7.51 9.56
CA TYR A 63 -7.12 6.78 8.83
C TYR A 63 -7.68 5.53 8.15
N THR A 64 -8.60 4.83 8.80
CA THR A 64 -9.30 3.67 8.23
C THR A 64 -10.04 4.02 6.96
N ARG A 65 -10.81 5.12 6.97
CA ARG A 65 -11.55 5.58 5.78
C ARG A 65 -10.62 5.98 4.64
N ARG A 66 -9.51 6.67 4.95
CA ARG A 66 -8.50 7.02 3.95
C ARG A 66 -7.78 5.81 3.37
N ALA A 67 -7.40 4.85 4.22
CA ALA A 67 -6.79 3.59 3.80
C ALA A 67 -7.70 2.82 2.85
N LYS A 68 -9.01 2.72 3.17
CA LYS A 68 -9.99 2.07 2.29
C LYS A 68 -10.20 2.78 0.97
N ALA A 69 -10.17 4.11 0.93
CA ALA A 69 -10.20 4.84 -0.33
C ALA A 69 -8.93 4.60 -1.17
N ALA A 70 -7.75 4.60 -0.54
CA ALA A 70 -6.46 4.40 -1.21
C ALA A 70 -6.30 2.97 -1.77
N GLU A 71 -6.89 1.97 -1.10
CA GLU A 71 -6.83 0.55 -1.47
C GLU A 71 -7.27 0.30 -2.92
N VAL A 72 -8.35 0.97 -3.34
CA VAL A 72 -8.93 0.82 -4.68
C VAL A 72 -8.50 1.93 -5.65
N SER A 73 -7.84 2.97 -5.15
CA SER A 73 -7.37 4.07 -5.98
C SER A 73 -6.27 3.59 -6.92
N PHE A 74 -6.45 3.86 -8.23
CA PHE A 74 -5.54 3.50 -9.32
C PHE A 74 -5.32 1.99 -9.53
N GLY A 75 -6.17 1.14 -8.95
CA GLY A 75 -6.02 -0.32 -9.00
C GLY A 75 -5.59 -0.90 -7.67
N ASP A 76 -6.07 -2.12 -7.39
CA ASP A 76 -5.81 -2.84 -6.16
C ASP A 76 -4.54 -3.71 -6.24
N ALA A 77 -4.20 -4.40 -5.15
CA ALA A 77 -3.00 -5.24 -5.10
C ALA A 77 -3.03 -6.39 -6.11
N SER A 78 -4.20 -6.92 -6.47
CA SER A 78 -4.33 -7.99 -7.46
C SER A 78 -4.04 -7.48 -8.86
N PHE A 79 -4.59 -6.31 -9.21
CA PHE A 79 -4.32 -5.63 -10.47
C PHE A 79 -2.81 -5.39 -10.68
N TYR A 80 -2.12 -4.90 -9.65
CA TYR A 80 -0.69 -4.65 -9.78
C TYR A 80 0.17 -5.91 -9.74
N ARG A 81 -0.27 -7.00 -9.09
CA ARG A 81 0.40 -8.30 -9.20
C ARG A 81 0.34 -8.88 -10.61
N GLU A 82 -0.77 -8.69 -11.30
CA GLU A 82 -0.93 -9.10 -12.69
C GLU A 82 0.07 -8.36 -13.59
N ILE A 83 0.25 -7.04 -13.38
CA ILE A 83 1.28 -6.27 -14.09
C ILE A 83 2.67 -6.83 -13.81
N VAL A 84 2.99 -7.15 -12.56
CA VAL A 84 4.28 -7.76 -12.22
C VAL A 84 4.47 -9.11 -12.91
N ALA A 85 3.43 -9.94 -12.97
CA ALA A 85 3.48 -11.22 -13.68
C ALA A 85 3.79 -11.02 -15.18
N GLN A 86 3.13 -10.06 -15.82
CA GLN A 86 3.34 -9.72 -17.22
C GLN A 86 4.78 -9.22 -17.49
N GLU A 87 5.31 -8.35 -16.64
CA GLU A 87 6.71 -7.87 -16.74
C GLU A 87 7.73 -9.00 -16.53
N MET A 88 7.38 -10.01 -15.74
CA MET A 88 8.19 -11.22 -15.53
C MET A 88 8.03 -12.29 -16.63
N GLY A 89 7.06 -12.12 -17.54
CA GLY A 89 6.74 -13.09 -18.59
C GLY A 89 6.02 -14.35 -18.09
N LEU A 90 5.26 -14.24 -16.99
CA LEU A 90 4.44 -15.31 -16.40
C LEU A 90 2.99 -15.28 -16.91
#